data_AF-A0A947WMT6-F1
#
_entry.id   AF-A0A947WMT6-F1
#
_cell.length_a   1.000
_cell.length_b   1.000
_cell.length_c   1.000
_cell.angle_alpha   90.00
_cell.angle_beta   90.00
_cell.angle_gamma   90.00
#
_symmetry.space_group_name_H-M   'P 1'
#
loop_
_entity.id
_entity.type
_entity.pdbx_description
1 polymer ?
#
loop_
_entity_poly.entity_id
_entity_poly.type
_entity_poly.pdbx_seq_one_letter_code
_entity_poly.pdbx_strand_id
1 'polypeptide(L)'
;MAILPIKKYPDLVLRERAKEVNKIKKRTISLINNMIETMLAKKGIGLAANQVGVLQRIIIVDVASLNGDREKAHERDLIVLINPEILFQEGETMAEEGCLSFPKIMGKIKRAWKIRVKGLNINGEEVEIEATNWPARVFSHEIDHLNGVLFIDRMDKETKEAIKDQLGMLKKKNQRDEV
;
A
#
# COMPACT_ATOMS: atom_id res chain seq x y z
N MET A 1 19.53 3.65 -8.89
CA MET A 1 18.52 3.41 -7.84
C MET A 1 18.47 1.90 -7.59
N ALA A 2 17.79 1.44 -6.54
CA ALA A 2 17.87 0.04 -6.08
C ALA A 2 16.50 -0.57 -5.75
N ILE A 3 16.35 -1.86 -6.02
CA ILE A 3 15.17 -2.65 -5.62
C ILE A 3 15.31 -3.01 -4.14
N LEU A 4 14.40 -2.51 -3.31
CA LEU A 4 14.35 -2.77 -1.88
C LEU A 4 13.70 -4.13 -1.59
N PRO A 5 14.16 -4.86 -0.57
CA PRO A 5 13.50 -6.09 -0.13
C PRO A 5 12.13 -5.77 0.46
N ILE A 6 11.08 -6.45 -0.03
CA ILE A 6 9.73 -6.31 0.52
C ILE A 6 9.59 -7.21 1.74
N LYS A 7 9.29 -6.60 2.88
CA LYS A 7 8.96 -7.26 4.13
C LYS A 7 7.69 -8.08 3.99
N LYS A 8 7.74 -9.31 4.47
CA LYS A 8 6.63 -10.27 4.34
C LYS A 8 6.02 -10.51 5.70
N TYR A 9 4.73 -10.79 5.73
CA TYR A 9 4.07 -11.19 6.96
C TYR A 9 4.73 -12.46 7.54
N PRO A 10 5.03 -12.53 8.85
CA PRO A 10 4.54 -11.67 9.94
C PRO A 10 5.57 -10.65 10.47
N ASP A 11 6.50 -10.16 9.64
CA ASP A 11 7.50 -9.16 10.05
C ASP A 11 6.83 -8.00 10.82
N LEU A 12 7.37 -7.71 12.02
CA LEU A 12 6.79 -6.78 12.98
C LEU A 12 6.70 -5.35 12.43
N VAL A 13 7.60 -4.95 11.52
CA VAL A 13 7.59 -3.59 10.95
C VAL A 13 6.31 -3.29 10.17
N LEU A 14 5.62 -4.33 9.69
CA LEU A 14 4.33 -4.19 9.01
C LEU A 14 3.19 -3.82 9.97
N ARG A 15 3.38 -4.01 11.28
CA ARG A 15 2.44 -3.68 12.36
C ARG A 15 2.75 -2.35 13.05
N GLU A 16 3.87 -1.73 12.73
CA GLU A 16 4.28 -0.47 13.34
C GLU A 16 3.65 0.74 12.66
N ARG A 17 3.19 1.71 13.45
CA ARG A 17 2.69 2.99 12.93
C ARG A 17 3.85 3.82 12.39
N ALA A 18 3.78 4.22 11.13
CA ALA A 18 4.78 5.05 10.49
C ALA A 18 4.77 6.48 11.05
N LYS A 19 5.95 7.10 11.09
CA LYS A 19 6.17 8.46 11.62
C LYS A 19 6.02 9.50 10.53
N GLU A 20 5.50 10.67 10.91
CA GLU A 20 5.40 11.82 10.01
C GLU A 20 6.78 12.25 9.47
N VAL A 21 6.78 12.68 8.23
CA VAL A 21 7.94 13.24 7.54
C VAL A 21 7.87 14.75 7.68
N ASN A 22 8.64 15.29 8.63
CA ASN A 22 8.66 16.74 8.89
C ASN A 22 9.46 17.55 7.86
N LYS A 23 10.45 16.93 7.22
CA LYS A 23 11.32 17.57 6.21
C LYS A 23 11.63 16.59 5.10
N ILE A 24 11.28 16.96 3.88
CA ILE A 24 11.65 16.23 2.67
C ILE A 24 13.11 16.56 2.35
N LYS A 25 13.99 15.58 2.61
CA LYS A 25 15.44 15.70 2.35
C LYS A 25 15.82 14.83 1.17
N LYS A 26 17.04 14.98 0.66
CA LYS A 26 17.60 14.11 -0.39
C LYS A 26 17.41 12.60 -0.11
N ARG A 27 17.55 12.16 1.15
CA ARG A 27 17.29 10.78 1.57
C ARG A 27 15.83 10.33 1.40
N THR A 28 14.87 11.23 1.61
CA THR A 28 13.43 10.98 1.43
C THR A 28 13.14 10.77 -0.04
N ILE A 29 13.67 11.65 -0.90
CA ILE A 29 13.54 11.53 -2.35
C ILE A 29 14.19 10.24 -2.86
N SER A 30 15.39 9.90 -2.36
CA SER A 30 16.04 8.63 -2.71
C SER A 30 15.23 7.40 -2.30
N LEU A 31 14.58 7.45 -1.13
CA LEU A 31 13.69 6.38 -0.67
C LEU A 31 12.47 6.24 -1.58
N ILE A 32 11.80 7.36 -1.88
CA ILE A 32 10.63 7.40 -2.79
C ILE A 32 10.99 6.77 -4.14
N ASN A 33 12.14 7.15 -4.71
CA ASN A 33 12.60 6.62 -5.98
C ASN A 33 12.86 5.11 -5.93
N ASN A 34 13.55 4.62 -4.88
CA ASN A 34 13.76 3.19 -4.70
C ASN A 34 12.43 2.43 -4.46
N MET A 35 11.46 3.04 -3.77
CA MET A 35 10.13 2.48 -3.58
C MET A 35 9.37 2.36 -4.90
N ILE A 36 9.42 3.39 -5.76
CA ILE A 36 8.83 3.36 -7.11
C ILE A 36 9.42 2.20 -7.91
N GLU A 37 10.76 2.10 -7.99
CA GLU A 37 11.41 1.00 -8.70
C GLU A 37 11.03 -0.37 -8.14
N THR A 38 10.97 -0.48 -6.82
CA THR A 38 10.57 -1.73 -6.14
C THR A 38 9.14 -2.12 -6.49
N MET A 39 8.20 -1.18 -6.44
CA MET A 39 6.80 -1.40 -6.78
C MET A 39 6.66 -1.86 -8.22
N LEU A 40 7.31 -1.16 -9.16
CA LEU A 40 7.29 -1.48 -10.59
C LEU A 40 7.92 -2.85 -10.88
N ALA A 41 9.10 -3.14 -10.31
CA ALA A 41 9.80 -4.41 -10.49
C ALA A 41 8.99 -5.61 -9.96
N LYS A 42 8.17 -5.39 -8.92
CA LYS A 42 7.28 -6.40 -8.35
C LYS A 42 5.87 -6.38 -8.95
N LYS A 43 5.65 -5.58 -9.99
CA LYS A 43 4.35 -5.42 -10.69
C LYS A 43 3.20 -5.06 -9.73
N GLY A 44 3.51 -4.30 -8.68
CA GLY A 44 2.50 -3.75 -7.76
C GLY A 44 1.84 -2.50 -8.33
N ILE A 45 0.69 -2.17 -7.75
CA ILE A 45 -0.06 -0.93 -8.02
C ILE A 45 -0.06 0.04 -6.83
N GLY A 46 0.50 -0.40 -5.69
CA GLY A 46 0.65 0.37 -4.47
C GLY A 46 1.84 -0.14 -3.66
N LEU A 47 2.50 0.77 -2.94
CA LEU A 47 3.56 0.43 -1.99
C LEU A 47 3.68 1.47 -0.87
N ALA A 48 3.60 1.02 0.38
CA ALA A 48 3.87 1.82 1.57
C ALA A 48 5.28 1.59 2.12
N ALA A 49 5.89 2.62 2.74
CA ALA A 49 7.27 2.54 3.22
C ALA A 49 7.48 1.43 4.27
N ASN A 50 6.46 1.11 5.08
CA ASN A 50 6.46 -0.03 6.00
C ASN A 50 6.86 -1.33 5.30
N GLN A 51 6.39 -1.54 4.07
CA GLN A 51 6.62 -2.77 3.31
C GLN A 51 8.07 -2.90 2.84
N VAL A 52 8.86 -1.82 2.87
CA VAL A 52 10.32 -1.85 2.64
C VAL A 52 11.12 -1.63 3.92
N GLY A 53 10.47 -1.76 5.09
CA GLY A 53 11.10 -1.68 6.39
C GLY A 53 11.38 -0.25 6.89
N VAL A 54 10.75 0.77 6.30
CA VAL A 54 10.95 2.17 6.69
C VAL A 54 9.67 2.77 7.29
N LEU A 55 9.76 3.25 8.52
CA LEU A 55 8.62 3.82 9.26
C LEU A 55 8.44 5.31 9.01
N GLN A 56 8.28 5.67 7.74
CA GLN A 56 7.92 7.02 7.30
C GLN A 56 6.57 6.99 6.61
N ARG A 57 5.71 7.99 6.86
CA ARG A 57 4.40 8.08 6.23
C ARG A 57 4.53 8.45 4.74
N ILE A 58 4.84 7.46 3.91
CA ILE A 58 5.06 7.62 2.47
C ILE A 58 4.39 6.45 1.76
N ILE A 59 3.58 6.76 0.76
CA ILE A 59 2.96 5.79 -0.13
C ILE A 59 3.20 6.15 -1.60
N ILE A 60 3.27 5.13 -2.44
CA ILE A 60 3.26 5.22 -3.90
C ILE A 60 2.01 4.49 -4.39
N VAL A 61 1.27 5.11 -5.30
CA VAL A 61 0.08 4.52 -5.93
C VAL A 61 0.17 4.72 -7.43
N ASP A 62 -0.05 3.66 -8.20
CA ASP A 62 -0.20 3.74 -9.66
C ASP A 62 -1.68 3.80 -10.03
N VAL A 63 -2.11 4.95 -10.54
CA VAL A 63 -3.50 5.20 -10.95
C VAL A 63 -3.75 5.03 -12.45
N ALA A 64 -2.72 4.86 -13.29
CA ALA A 64 -2.92 4.69 -14.73
C ALA A 64 -3.54 3.33 -15.08
N SER A 65 -3.23 2.31 -14.29
CA SER A 65 -3.86 1.00 -14.39
C SER A 65 -5.37 1.02 -14.04
N LEU A 66 -5.92 2.18 -13.61
CA LEU A 66 -7.19 2.28 -12.91
C LEU A 66 -8.26 3.13 -13.62
N ASN A 67 -7.93 3.83 -14.70
CA ASN A 67 -8.86 4.69 -15.46
C ASN A 67 -9.64 3.96 -16.57
N GLY A 68 -9.53 2.63 -16.67
CA GLY A 68 -10.30 1.83 -17.65
C GLY A 68 -9.87 1.99 -19.12
N ASP A 69 -9.04 2.99 -19.42
CA ASP A 69 -8.44 3.22 -20.73
C ASP A 69 -7.30 2.21 -20.95
N ARG A 70 -7.64 1.06 -21.54
CA ARG A 70 -6.67 0.01 -21.89
C ARG A 70 -5.58 0.50 -22.84
N GLU A 71 -5.86 1.55 -23.62
CA GLU A 71 -4.86 2.19 -24.49
C GLU A 71 -3.78 2.94 -23.70
N LYS A 72 -4.10 3.45 -22.51
CA LYS A 72 -3.15 4.11 -21.59
C LYS A 72 -2.60 3.20 -20.49
N ALA A 73 -2.97 1.92 -20.47
CA ALA A 73 -2.44 0.95 -19.52
C ALA A 73 -0.91 0.75 -19.62
N HIS A 74 -0.27 1.28 -20.67
CA HIS A 74 1.18 1.32 -20.84
C HIS A 74 1.83 2.59 -20.27
N GLU A 75 1.05 3.65 -20.03
CA GLU A 75 1.49 4.84 -19.32
C GLU A 75 1.34 4.57 -17.82
N ARG A 76 2.32 4.96 -17.01
CA ARG A 76 2.22 4.87 -15.54
C ARG A 76 1.87 6.25 -15.03
N ASP A 77 0.84 6.35 -14.20
CA ASP A 77 0.43 7.59 -13.54
C ASP A 77 0.66 7.39 -12.06
N LEU A 78 1.86 7.77 -11.63
CA LEU A 78 2.35 7.50 -10.28
C LEU A 78 2.07 8.69 -9.39
N ILE A 79 1.29 8.45 -8.34
CA ILE A 79 1.05 9.38 -7.27
C ILE A 79 1.91 9.01 -6.07
N VAL A 80 2.71 9.97 -5.62
CA VAL A 80 3.46 9.89 -4.36
C VAL A 80 2.78 10.79 -3.35
N LEU A 81 2.42 10.24 -2.19
CA LEU A 81 1.93 11.02 -1.07
C LEU A 81 2.78 10.81 0.17
N ILE A 82 3.17 11.92 0.77
CA ILE A 82 3.88 12.01 2.04
C ILE A 82 2.89 12.52 3.09
N ASN A 83 2.90 11.92 4.27
CA ASN A 83 1.94 12.17 5.35
C ASN A 83 0.47 12.08 4.91
N PRO A 84 0.04 11.04 4.15
CA PRO A 84 -1.33 10.97 3.69
C PRO A 84 -2.32 10.76 4.86
N GLU A 85 -3.47 11.41 4.73
CA GLU A 85 -4.62 11.33 5.63
C GLU A 85 -5.92 11.26 4.82
N ILE A 86 -6.83 10.37 5.20
CA ILE A 86 -8.16 10.30 4.60
C ILE A 86 -9.06 11.31 5.33
N LEU A 87 -9.47 12.37 4.63
CA LEU A 87 -10.34 13.42 5.17
C LEU A 87 -11.82 13.02 5.17
N PHE A 88 -12.21 12.23 4.17
CA PHE A 88 -13.60 11.86 3.94
C PHE A 88 -13.70 10.48 3.28
N GLN A 89 -14.75 9.75 3.63
CA GLN A 89 -15.09 8.44 3.08
C GLN A 89 -16.61 8.33 2.87
N GLU A 90 -17.02 7.76 1.74
CA GLU A 90 -18.44 7.58 1.39
C GLU A 90 -18.67 6.31 0.59
N GLY A 91 -19.87 5.73 0.78
CA GLY A 91 -20.30 4.53 0.08
C GLY A 91 -19.49 3.31 0.47
N GLU A 92 -19.81 2.17 -0.14
CA GLU A 92 -19.18 0.90 0.18
C GLU A 92 -18.95 0.09 -1.09
N THR A 93 -17.83 -0.61 -1.15
CA THR A 93 -17.49 -1.53 -2.23
C THR A 93 -16.78 -2.76 -1.69
N MET A 94 -17.06 -3.91 -2.32
CA MET A 94 -16.50 -5.20 -1.94
C MET A 94 -15.75 -5.80 -3.13
N ALA A 95 -14.45 -6.02 -2.98
CA ALA A 95 -13.61 -6.60 -4.02
C ALA A 95 -12.42 -7.34 -3.40
N GLU A 96 -11.76 -8.16 -4.18
CA GLU A 96 -10.55 -8.86 -3.75
C GLU A 96 -9.36 -7.91 -3.72
N GLU A 97 -8.56 -8.00 -2.66
CA GLU A 97 -7.27 -7.34 -2.52
C GLU A 97 -6.17 -8.39 -2.42
N GLY A 98 -5.02 -8.08 -2.99
CA GLY A 98 -3.75 -8.73 -2.71
C GLY A 98 -2.76 -7.72 -2.15
N CYS A 99 -1.65 -8.19 -1.59
CA CYS A 99 -0.62 -7.33 -1.03
C CYS A 99 0.77 -7.91 -1.35
N LEU A 100 1.72 -7.06 -1.73
CA LEU A 100 3.10 -7.51 -1.98
C LEU A 100 3.72 -8.14 -0.72
N SER A 101 3.30 -7.74 0.47
CA SER A 101 3.73 -8.33 1.76
C SER A 101 3.07 -9.68 2.08
N PHE A 102 2.07 -10.11 1.30
CA PHE A 102 1.34 -11.37 1.42
C PHE A 102 1.30 -12.10 0.07
N PRO A 103 2.43 -12.64 -0.39
CA PRO A 103 2.54 -13.19 -1.73
C PRO A 103 1.55 -14.34 -1.94
N LYS A 104 0.78 -14.25 -3.04
CA LYS A 104 -0.24 -15.22 -3.47
C LYS A 104 -1.47 -15.35 -2.56
N ILE A 105 -1.62 -14.47 -1.57
CA ILE A 105 -2.81 -14.44 -0.72
C ILE A 105 -3.68 -13.28 -1.19
N MET A 106 -4.94 -13.60 -1.48
CA MET A 106 -5.98 -12.63 -1.83
C MET A 106 -7.16 -12.84 -0.89
N GLY A 107 -7.94 -11.78 -0.67
CA GLY A 107 -9.17 -11.90 0.09
C GLY A 107 -10.12 -10.73 -0.19
N LYS A 108 -11.41 -11.01 -0.04
CA LYS A 108 -12.47 -10.04 -0.25
C LYS A 108 -12.48 -9.02 0.90
N ILE A 109 -12.38 -7.73 0.57
CA ILE A 109 -12.34 -6.66 1.57
C ILE A 109 -13.34 -5.55 1.25
N LYS A 110 -13.99 -5.06 2.31
CA LYS A 110 -14.91 -3.94 2.27
C LYS A 110 -14.12 -2.64 2.38
N ARG A 111 -14.34 -1.71 1.44
CA ARG A 111 -13.72 -0.38 1.43
C ARG A 111 -14.80 0.67 1.18
N ALA A 112 -14.50 1.92 1.52
CA ALA A 112 -15.30 3.04 1.05
C ALA A 112 -15.24 3.11 -0.48
N TRP A 113 -16.36 3.43 -1.13
CA TRP A 113 -16.39 3.57 -2.58
C TRP A 113 -15.74 4.87 -3.04
N LYS A 114 -15.91 5.96 -2.30
CA LYS A 114 -15.25 7.25 -2.52
C LYS A 114 -14.44 7.63 -1.29
N ILE A 115 -13.25 8.20 -1.52
CA ILE A 115 -12.46 8.84 -0.48
C ILE A 115 -11.90 10.17 -0.96
N ARG A 116 -11.54 11.02 -0.01
CA ARG A 116 -10.72 12.21 -0.23
C ARG A 116 -9.49 12.12 0.64
N VAL A 117 -8.31 12.20 0.01
CA VAL A 117 -7.02 12.05 0.68
C VAL A 117 -6.26 13.36 0.57
N LYS A 118 -5.70 13.82 1.68
CA LYS A 118 -4.78 14.94 1.74
C LYS A 118 -3.38 14.44 2.05
N GLY A 119 -2.36 15.08 1.50
CA GLY A 119 -0.95 14.80 1.82
C GLY A 119 -0.03 15.83 1.17
N LEU A 120 1.27 15.56 1.22
CA LEU A 120 2.28 16.35 0.52
C LEU A 120 2.79 15.59 -0.70
N ASN A 121 3.01 16.30 -1.81
CA ASN A 121 3.72 15.74 -2.96
C ASN A 121 5.24 15.71 -2.71
N ILE A 122 6.02 15.27 -3.71
CA ILE A 122 7.49 15.19 -3.61
C ILE A 122 8.19 16.55 -3.41
N ASN A 123 7.55 17.65 -3.78
CA ASN A 123 8.04 19.01 -3.60
C ASN A 123 7.69 19.57 -2.21
N GLY A 124 6.87 18.86 -1.43
CA GLY A 124 6.37 19.32 -0.14
C GLY A 124 5.15 20.23 -0.23
N GLU A 125 4.52 20.28 -1.39
CA GLU A 125 3.29 21.05 -1.61
C GLU A 125 2.10 20.20 -1.17
N GLU A 126 1.14 20.82 -0.49
CA GLU A 126 -0.10 20.17 -0.10
C GLU A 126 -0.95 19.86 -1.33
N VAL A 127 -1.43 18.62 -1.39
CA VAL A 127 -2.32 18.15 -2.45
C VAL A 127 -3.50 17.41 -1.83
N GLU A 128 -4.67 17.58 -2.46
CA GLU A 128 -5.88 16.86 -2.14
C GLU A 128 -6.32 16.05 -3.36
N ILE A 129 -6.64 14.78 -3.15
CA ILE A 129 -7.01 13.83 -4.20
C ILE A 129 -8.36 13.23 -3.84
N GLU A 130 -9.33 13.41 -4.74
CA GLU A 130 -10.55 12.61 -4.73
C GLU A 130 -10.33 11.33 -5.53
N ALA A 131 -10.65 10.20 -4.91
CA ALA A 131 -10.53 8.89 -5.53
C ALA A 131 -11.84 8.12 -5.35
N THR A 132 -12.25 7.39 -6.39
CA THR A 132 -13.43 6.52 -6.35
C THR A 132 -13.04 5.09 -6.71
N ASN A 133 -13.91 4.14 -6.39
CA ASN A 133 -13.80 2.72 -6.69
C ASN A 133 -12.40 2.12 -6.43
N TRP A 134 -11.65 1.78 -7.49
CA TRP A 134 -10.39 1.07 -7.36
C TRP A 134 -9.23 1.95 -6.88
N PRO A 135 -9.02 3.18 -7.40
CA PRO A 135 -8.11 4.15 -6.78
C PRO A 135 -8.37 4.34 -5.27
N ALA A 136 -9.63 4.51 -4.86
CA ALA A 136 -9.98 4.67 -3.45
C ALA A 136 -9.54 3.47 -2.59
N ARG A 137 -9.69 2.27 -3.12
CA ARG A 137 -9.24 1.03 -2.49
C ARG A 137 -7.72 0.98 -2.32
N VAL A 138 -6.95 1.29 -3.37
CA VAL A 138 -5.48 1.25 -3.31
C VAL A 138 -4.96 2.27 -2.30
N PHE A 139 -5.43 3.51 -2.34
CA PHE A 139 -5.07 4.52 -1.33
C PHE A 139 -5.41 4.07 0.09
N SER A 140 -6.62 3.54 0.30
CA SER A 140 -7.02 3.03 1.62
C SER A 140 -6.12 1.90 2.11
N HIS A 141 -5.70 1.00 1.22
CA HIS A 141 -4.79 -0.10 1.54
C HIS A 141 -3.40 0.41 1.94
N GLU A 142 -2.82 1.32 1.17
CA GLU A 142 -1.47 1.83 1.47
C GLU A 142 -1.47 2.72 2.74
N ILE A 143 -2.55 3.47 2.99
CA ILE A 143 -2.70 4.26 4.22
C ILE A 143 -2.86 3.36 5.46
N ASP A 144 -3.53 2.21 5.33
CA ASP A 144 -3.59 1.22 6.41
C ASP A 144 -2.21 0.71 6.82
N HIS A 145 -1.35 0.43 5.85
CA HIS A 145 0.03 0.04 6.14
C HIS A 145 0.77 1.07 6.99
N LEU A 146 0.60 2.37 6.70
CA LEU A 146 1.19 3.43 7.52
C LEU A 146 0.65 3.47 8.96
N ASN A 147 -0.51 2.86 9.20
CA ASN A 147 -1.14 2.77 10.51
C ASN A 147 -0.92 1.39 11.17
N GLY A 148 -0.11 0.51 10.58
CA GLY A 148 0.12 -0.85 11.10
C GLY A 148 -1.05 -1.81 10.90
N VAL A 149 -2.04 -1.41 10.09
CA VAL A 149 -3.22 -2.21 9.75
C VAL A 149 -2.92 -2.98 8.47
N LEU A 150 -3.22 -4.27 8.47
CA LEU A 150 -3.04 -5.14 7.32
C LEU A 150 -4.42 -5.52 6.77
N PHE A 151 -4.46 -5.80 5.47
CA PHE A 151 -5.72 -6.16 4.79
C PHE A 151 -6.45 -7.37 5.44
N ILE A 152 -5.71 -8.31 6.05
CA ILE A 152 -6.26 -9.45 6.83
C ILE A 152 -7.03 -9.05 8.10
N ASP A 153 -6.88 -7.81 8.57
CA ASP A 153 -7.63 -7.29 9.72
C ASP A 153 -9.00 -6.75 9.32
N ARG A 154 -9.20 -6.46 8.03
CA ARG A 154 -10.44 -5.97 7.45
C ARG A 154 -11.30 -7.07 6.81
N MET A 155 -10.79 -8.30 6.77
CA MET A 155 -11.53 -9.45 6.27
C MET A 155 -12.66 -9.84 7.24
N ASP A 156 -13.80 -10.23 6.68
CA ASP A 156 -14.83 -10.91 7.46
C ASP A 156 -14.36 -12.30 7.92
N LYS A 157 -15.16 -12.93 8.79
CA LYS A 157 -14.81 -14.21 9.41
C LYS A 157 -14.64 -15.32 8.37
N GLU A 158 -15.51 -15.35 7.35
CA GLU A 158 -15.52 -16.38 6.31
C GLU A 158 -14.29 -16.26 5.42
N THR A 159 -13.99 -15.06 4.94
CA THR A 159 -12.79 -14.76 4.13
C THR A 159 -11.52 -15.10 4.90
N LYS A 160 -11.47 -14.75 6.19
CA LYS A 160 -10.30 -15.02 7.04
C LYS A 160 -10.08 -16.51 7.31
N GLU A 161 -11.16 -17.28 7.50
CA GLU A 161 -11.06 -18.73 7.65
C GLU A 161 -10.59 -19.39 6.35
N ALA A 162 -11.08 -18.92 5.19
CA ALA A 162 -10.70 -19.46 3.87
C ALA A 162 -9.19 -19.36 3.57
N ILE A 163 -8.50 -18.33 4.09
CA ILE A 163 -7.06 -18.11 3.85
C ILE A 163 -6.16 -18.56 5.01
N LYS A 164 -6.72 -19.14 6.08
CA LYS A 164 -6.02 -19.44 7.33
C LYS A 164 -4.80 -20.34 7.14
N ASP A 165 -4.92 -21.38 6.33
CA ASP A 165 -3.81 -22.29 6.04
C ASP A 165 -2.70 -21.60 5.25
N GLN A 166 -3.07 -20.75 4.27
CA GLN A 166 -2.11 -19.95 3.51
C GLN A 166 -1.33 -19.00 4.42
N LEU A 167 -2.00 -18.35 5.37
CA LEU A 167 -1.36 -17.50 6.39
C LEU A 167 -0.45 -18.31 7.31
N GLY A 168 -0.87 -19.50 7.73
CA GLY A 168 -0.04 -20.40 8.53
C GLY A 168 1.23 -20.84 7.80
N MET A 169 1.15 -21.15 6.52
CA MET A 169 2.30 -21.48 5.68
C MET A 169 3.24 -20.29 5.49
N LEU A 170 2.69 -19.09 5.24
CA LEU A 170 3.48 -17.87 5.08
C LEU A 170 4.29 -17.56 6.35
N LYS A 171 3.67 -17.67 7.53
CA LYS A 171 4.36 -17.52 8.82
C LYS A 171 5.54 -18.46 8.99
N LYS A 172 5.32 -19.75 8.72
CA LYS A 172 6.36 -20.79 8.86
C LYS A 172 7.51 -20.58 7.88
N LYS A 173 7.22 -20.15 6.65
CA LYS A 173 8.24 -19.89 5.63
C LYS A 173 9.16 -18.75 6.06
N ASN A 174 8.59 -17.61 6.45
CA ASN A 174 9.37 -16.46 6.90
C ASN A 174 10.25 -16.77 8.12
N GLN A 175 9.75 -17.53 9.10
CA GLN A 175 10.54 -17.92 10.27
C GLN A 175 11.73 -18.82 9.92
N ARG A 176 11.66 -19.57 8.82
CA ARG A 176 12.78 -20.40 8.34
C ARG A 176 13.81 -19.59 7.55
N ASP A 177 13.38 -18.52 6.88
CA ASP A 177 14.27 -17.66 6.10
C ASP A 177 15.06 -16.68 6.99
N GLU A 178 14.70 -16.55 8.28
CA GLU A 178 15.37 -15.71 9.30
C GLU A 178 16.39 -16.48 10.18
N VAL A 179 16.54 -17.79 9.99
CA VAL A 179 17.48 -18.69 10.71
C VAL A 179 18.58 -19.15 9.77
#